data_AF-A0A7Y1CM13-F1
#
_entry.id   AF-A0A7Y1CM13-F1
#
_cell.length_a   1.000
_cell.length_b   1.000
_cell.length_c   1.000
_cell.angle_alpha   90.00
_cell.angle_beta   90.00
_cell.angle_gamma   90.00
#
_symmetry.space_group_name_H-M   'P 1'
#
loop_
_entity.id
_entity.type
_entity.pdbx_description
1 polymer ?
#
loop_
_entity_poly.entity_id
_entity_poly.type
_entity_poly.pdbx_seq_one_letter_code
_entity_poly.pdbx_strand_id
1 'polypeptide(L)'
;MNALAIKVGGVALVLLLLALAGWALTDSYNQGLLAKGKEWQARWNARDAGDKQAWALAEREEREKEQAMQNSINKAVQDGQRKIDQAATDAVTARVAAGSLQRTVDDLSGRLAAQGRSNSCTAAASAAASRAVLVLSDVLKRADQRAADLAATADQRGARGVTGEQAYDAFDR
;
A
#
# COMPACT_ATOMS: atom_id res chain seq x y z
N MET A 1 -2.83 -96.42 30.68
CA MET A 1 -2.89 -94.99 30.33
C MET A 1 -4.17 -94.42 30.92
N ASN A 2 -4.06 -93.49 31.87
CA ASN A 2 -5.17 -93.15 32.76
C ASN A 2 -6.15 -92.22 32.05
N ALA A 3 -7.44 -92.59 32.02
CA ALA A 3 -8.52 -91.86 31.34
C ALA A 3 -8.63 -90.36 31.75
N LEU A 4 -8.09 -90.02 32.93
CA LEU A 4 -8.01 -88.66 33.46
C LEU A 4 -7.01 -87.78 32.67
N ALA A 5 -5.89 -88.35 32.21
CA ALA A 5 -4.89 -87.63 31.41
C ALA A 5 -5.40 -87.29 30.00
N ILE A 6 -6.23 -88.17 29.41
CA ILE A 6 -6.86 -87.94 28.11
C ILE A 6 -7.92 -86.83 28.21
N LYS A 7 -8.71 -86.81 29.29
CA LYS A 7 -9.71 -85.76 29.53
C LYS A 7 -9.07 -84.38 29.76
N VAL A 8 -8.00 -84.31 30.55
CA VAL A 8 -7.27 -83.07 30.80
C VAL A 8 -6.57 -82.57 29.53
N GLY A 9 -5.97 -83.47 28.74
CA GLY A 9 -5.39 -83.13 27.44
C GLY A 9 -6.42 -82.58 26.45
N GLY A 10 -7.63 -83.16 26.42
CA GLY A 10 -8.72 -82.67 25.58
C GLY A 10 -9.20 -81.27 25.95
N VAL A 11 -9.36 -80.98 27.25
CA VAL A 11 -9.76 -79.64 27.73
C VAL A 11 -8.69 -78.60 27.43
N ALA A 12 -7.42 -78.93 27.65
CA ALA A 12 -6.31 -78.03 27.33
C ALA A 12 -6.26 -77.67 25.83
N LEU A 13 -6.54 -78.64 24.95
CA LEU A 13 -6.55 -78.44 23.50
C LEU A 13 -7.73 -77.56 23.07
N VAL A 14 -8.91 -77.73 23.67
CA VAL A 14 -10.07 -76.84 23.42
C VAL A 14 -9.78 -75.41 23.85
N LEU A 15 -9.18 -75.21 25.04
CA LEU A 15 -8.81 -73.87 25.50
C LEU A 15 -7.78 -73.20 24.59
N LEU A 16 -6.81 -73.96 24.09
CA LEU A 16 -5.79 -73.46 23.18
C LEU A 16 -6.40 -73.05 21.83
N LEU A 17 -7.34 -73.84 21.30
CA LEU A 17 -8.08 -73.49 20.08
C LEU A 17 -8.94 -72.23 20.26
N LEU A 18 -9.60 -72.07 21.41
CA LEU A 18 -10.37 -70.86 21.71
C LEU A 18 -9.48 -69.63 21.84
N ALA A 19 -8.30 -69.75 22.44
CA ALA A 19 -7.34 -68.67 22.53
C ALA A 19 -6.83 -68.23 21.15
N LEU A 20 -6.52 -69.19 20.26
CA LEU A 20 -6.11 -68.91 18.89
C LEU A 20 -7.23 -68.27 18.06
N ALA A 21 -8.48 -68.75 18.21
CA ALA A 21 -9.63 -68.17 17.54
C ALA A 21 -9.89 -66.71 18.01
N GLY A 22 -9.80 -66.46 19.32
CA GLY A 22 -9.93 -65.11 19.88
C GLY A 22 -8.83 -64.16 19.41
N TRP A 23 -7.59 -64.66 19.32
CA TRP A 23 -6.46 -63.89 18.80
C TRP A 23 -6.65 -63.53 17.32
N ALA A 24 -7.04 -64.50 16.48
CA ALA A 24 -7.28 -64.28 15.05
C ALA A 24 -8.41 -63.27 14.79
N LEU A 25 -9.49 -63.32 15.59
CA LEU A 25 -10.58 -62.34 15.49
C LEU A 25 -10.12 -60.93 15.85
N THR A 26 -9.36 -60.79 16.93
CA THR A 26 -8.84 -59.48 17.38
C THR A 26 -7.86 -58.90 16.36
N ASP A 27 -6.98 -59.73 15.81
CA ASP A 27 -6.03 -59.32 14.78
C ASP A 27 -6.74 -58.84 13.51
N SER A 28 -7.73 -59.60 13.01
CA SER A 28 -8.52 -59.21 11.84
C SER A 28 -9.26 -57.89 12.03
N TYR A 29 -9.81 -57.65 13.23
CA TYR A 29 -10.49 -56.40 13.58
C TYR A 29 -9.50 -55.22 13.61
N ASN A 30 -8.34 -55.41 14.24
CA ASN A 30 -7.29 -54.39 14.30
C ASN A 30 -6.75 -54.05 12.91
N GLN A 31 -6.55 -55.04 12.04
CA GLN A 31 -6.15 -54.81 10.65
C GLN A 31 -7.17 -53.96 9.89
N GLY A 32 -8.47 -54.21 10.09
CA GLY A 32 -9.55 -53.42 9.52
C GLY A 32 -9.54 -51.95 9.99
N LEU A 33 -9.35 -51.73 11.29
CA LEU A 33 -9.22 -50.38 11.86
C LEU A 33 -7.99 -49.64 11.32
N LEU A 34 -6.84 -50.32 11.22
CA LEU A 34 -5.61 -49.73 10.67
C LEU A 34 -5.77 -49.37 9.19
N ALA A 35 -6.42 -50.24 8.40
CA ALA A 35 -6.69 -49.96 6.99
C ALA A 35 -7.59 -48.72 6.84
N LYS A 36 -8.64 -48.62 7.65
CA LYS A 36 -9.53 -47.45 7.67
C LYS A 36 -8.82 -46.19 8.17
N GLY A 37 -7.95 -46.32 9.18
CA GLY A 37 -7.12 -45.22 9.67
C GLY A 37 -6.19 -44.67 8.58
N LYS A 38 -5.52 -45.56 7.83
CA LYS A 38 -4.66 -45.16 6.69
C LYS A 38 -5.47 -44.49 5.58
N GLU A 39 -6.64 -45.03 5.24
CA GLU A 39 -7.53 -44.45 4.24
C GLU A 39 -7.97 -43.03 4.63
N TRP A 40 -8.40 -42.85 5.87
CA TRP A 40 -8.79 -41.53 6.40
C TRP A 40 -7.61 -40.57 6.47
N GLN A 41 -6.46 -41.02 6.93
CA GLN A 41 -5.25 -40.19 6.99
C GLN A 41 -4.84 -39.71 5.59
N ALA A 42 -4.92 -40.58 4.57
CA ALA A 42 -4.61 -40.19 3.20
C ALA A 42 -5.57 -39.12 2.68
N ARG A 43 -6.87 -39.25 2.96
CA ARG A 43 -7.89 -38.24 2.58
C ARG A 43 -7.64 -36.90 3.28
N TRP A 44 -7.32 -36.93 4.57
CA TRP A 44 -6.96 -35.73 5.33
C TRP A 44 -5.70 -35.05 4.79
N ASN A 45 -4.64 -35.81 4.55
CA ASN A 45 -3.39 -35.27 3.99
C ASN A 45 -3.62 -34.64 2.61
N ALA A 46 -4.43 -35.27 1.75
CA ALA A 46 -4.77 -34.73 0.45
C ALA A 46 -5.58 -33.43 0.56
N ARG A 47 -6.52 -33.38 1.49
CA ARG A 47 -7.28 -32.16 1.80
C ARG A 47 -6.38 -31.06 2.33
N ASP A 48 -5.56 -31.34 3.34
CA ASP A 48 -4.65 -30.36 3.95
C ASP A 48 -3.66 -29.80 2.92
N ALA A 49 -3.19 -30.63 1.99
CA ALA A 49 -2.36 -30.16 0.88
C ALA A 49 -3.12 -29.20 -0.04
N GLY A 50 -4.38 -29.52 -0.39
CA GLY A 50 -5.25 -28.66 -1.17
C GLY A 50 -5.58 -27.34 -0.45
N ASP A 51 -5.93 -27.42 0.83
CA ASP A 51 -6.26 -26.25 1.67
C ASP A 51 -5.03 -25.34 1.81
N LYS A 52 -3.82 -25.89 2.00
CA LYS A 52 -2.56 -25.12 2.02
C LYS A 52 -2.28 -24.44 0.67
N GLN A 53 -2.53 -25.13 -0.44
CA GLN A 53 -2.34 -24.56 -1.76
C GLN A 53 -3.34 -23.43 -2.04
N ALA A 54 -4.62 -23.64 -1.70
CA ALA A 54 -5.66 -22.64 -1.85
C ALA A 54 -5.37 -21.41 -0.99
N TRP A 55 -4.91 -21.61 0.25
CA TRP A 55 -4.51 -20.52 1.14
C TRP A 55 -3.33 -19.73 0.59
N ALA A 56 -2.28 -20.41 0.09
CA ALA A 56 -1.13 -19.75 -0.51
C ALA A 56 -1.49 -18.96 -1.77
N LEU A 57 -2.47 -19.42 -2.57
CA LEU A 57 -2.96 -18.69 -3.73
C LEU A 57 -3.76 -17.45 -3.30
N ALA A 58 -4.68 -17.60 -2.36
CA ALA A 58 -5.47 -16.48 -1.82
C ALA A 58 -4.57 -15.41 -1.19
N GLU A 59 -3.56 -15.82 -0.41
CA GLU A 59 -2.59 -14.88 0.17
C GLU A 59 -1.80 -14.15 -0.91
N ARG A 60 -1.37 -14.84 -1.98
CA ARG A 60 -0.70 -14.18 -3.11
C ARG A 60 -1.61 -13.18 -3.81
N GLU A 61 -2.86 -13.53 -4.08
CA GLU A 61 -3.82 -12.63 -4.72
C GLU A 61 -4.08 -11.38 -3.87
N GLU A 62 -4.26 -11.52 -2.56
CA GLU A 62 -4.42 -10.36 -1.66
C GLU A 62 -3.14 -9.51 -1.60
N ARG A 63 -1.97 -10.13 -1.52
CA ARG A 63 -0.67 -9.42 -1.51
C ARG A 63 -0.43 -8.68 -2.84
N GLU A 64 -0.87 -9.22 -3.96
CA GLU A 64 -0.81 -8.54 -5.26
C GLU A 64 -1.73 -7.32 -5.30
N LYS A 65 -2.95 -7.41 -4.76
CA LYS A 65 -3.86 -6.26 -4.64
C LYS A 65 -3.28 -5.17 -3.74
N GLU A 66 -2.74 -5.54 -2.59
CA GLU A 66 -2.08 -4.61 -1.67
C GLU A 66 -0.88 -3.91 -2.32
N GLN A 67 -0.02 -4.68 -3.00
CA GLN A 67 1.14 -4.13 -3.72
C GLN A 67 0.70 -3.21 -4.86
N ALA A 68 -0.35 -3.55 -5.60
CA ALA A 68 -0.89 -2.69 -6.65
C ALA A 68 -1.38 -1.35 -6.08
N MET A 69 -2.06 -1.38 -4.92
CA MET A 69 -2.53 -0.18 -4.24
C MET A 69 -1.35 0.68 -3.75
N GLN A 70 -0.37 0.07 -3.07
CA GLN A 70 0.83 0.78 -2.61
C GLN A 70 1.61 1.39 -3.78
N ASN A 71 1.77 0.67 -4.88
CA ASN A 71 2.42 1.17 -6.08
C ASN A 71 1.66 2.36 -6.70
N SER A 72 0.32 2.31 -6.69
CA SER A 72 -0.52 3.41 -7.15
C SER A 72 -0.34 4.66 -6.28
N ILE A 73 -0.36 4.50 -4.96
CA ILE A 73 -0.13 5.58 -3.99
C ILE A 73 1.27 6.17 -4.17
N ASN A 74 2.31 5.33 -4.24
CA ASN A 74 3.69 5.77 -4.43
C ASN A 74 3.86 6.57 -5.73
N LYS A 75 3.23 6.14 -6.83
CA LYS A 75 3.21 6.90 -8.09
C LYS A 75 2.50 8.24 -7.94
N ALA A 76 1.33 8.26 -7.30
CA ALA A 76 0.59 9.50 -7.09
C ALA A 76 1.40 10.52 -6.25
N VAL A 77 2.12 10.04 -5.22
CA VAL A 77 3.02 10.87 -4.40
C VAL A 77 4.18 11.41 -5.24
N GLN A 78 4.85 10.55 -6.01
CA GLN A 78 5.97 10.97 -6.87
C GLN A 78 5.54 11.97 -7.95
N ASP A 79 4.41 11.73 -8.61
CA ASP A 79 3.88 12.64 -9.62
C ASP A 79 3.40 13.97 -8.99
N GLY A 80 2.84 13.91 -7.78
CA GLY A 80 2.53 15.09 -6.98
C GLY A 80 3.77 15.93 -6.68
N GLN A 81 4.84 15.29 -6.19
CA GLN A 81 6.10 15.97 -5.88
C GLN A 81 6.72 16.60 -7.13
N ARG A 82 6.75 15.88 -8.27
CA ARG A 82 7.24 16.43 -9.54
C ARG A 82 6.50 17.69 -9.96
N LYS A 83 5.17 17.72 -9.79
CA LYS A 83 4.36 18.91 -10.11
C LYS A 83 4.68 20.08 -9.18
N ILE A 84 4.91 19.82 -7.89
CA ILE A 84 5.35 20.84 -6.92
C ILE A 84 6.71 21.40 -7.33
N ASP A 85 7.68 20.54 -7.66
CA ASP A 85 9.03 20.96 -8.06
C ASP A 85 9.01 21.78 -9.36
N GLN A 86 8.18 21.37 -10.33
CA GLN A 86 7.94 22.12 -11.56
C GLN A 86 7.33 23.50 -11.27
N ALA A 87 6.27 23.56 -10.48
CA ALA A 87 5.64 24.83 -10.10
C ALA A 87 6.61 25.76 -9.35
N ALA A 88 7.47 25.22 -8.48
CA ALA A 88 8.50 25.99 -7.79
C ALA A 88 9.54 26.56 -8.78
N THR A 89 9.96 25.76 -9.76
CA THR A 89 10.89 26.18 -10.82
C THR A 89 10.27 27.28 -11.70
N ASP A 90 8.99 27.11 -12.09
CA ASP A 90 8.25 28.09 -12.87
C ASP A 90 8.09 29.41 -12.09
N ALA A 91 7.81 29.33 -10.78
CA ALA A 91 7.72 30.50 -9.91
C ALA A 91 9.06 31.25 -9.83
N VAL A 92 10.19 30.54 -9.70
CA VAL A 92 11.52 31.16 -9.73
C VAL A 92 11.77 31.84 -11.08
N THR A 93 11.45 31.17 -12.19
CA THR A 93 11.61 31.71 -13.55
C THR A 93 10.77 32.97 -13.74
N ALA A 94 9.52 32.95 -13.28
CA ALA A 94 8.61 34.09 -13.34
C ALA A 94 9.11 35.27 -12.48
N ARG A 95 9.66 35.01 -11.29
CA ARG A 95 10.27 36.06 -10.44
C ARG A 95 11.50 36.69 -11.10
N VAL A 96 12.35 35.88 -11.76
CA VAL A 96 13.52 36.38 -12.51
C VAL A 96 13.07 37.25 -13.69
N ALA A 97 12.06 36.80 -14.45
CA ALA A 97 11.50 37.57 -15.56
C ALA A 97 10.89 38.91 -15.09
N ALA A 98 10.12 38.89 -14.00
CA ALA A 98 9.55 40.09 -13.39
C ALA A 98 10.64 41.07 -12.93
N GLY A 99 11.70 40.59 -12.26
CA GLY A 99 12.83 41.43 -11.85
C GLY A 99 13.63 42.00 -13.03
N SER A 100 13.71 41.29 -14.15
CA SER A 100 14.30 41.82 -15.39
C SER A 100 13.44 42.91 -15.99
N LEU A 101 12.13 42.70 -16.08
CA LEU A 101 11.18 43.67 -16.61
C LEU A 101 11.18 44.96 -15.78
N GLN A 102 11.21 44.84 -14.45
CA GLN A 102 11.29 45.99 -13.55
C GLN A 102 12.55 46.83 -13.81
N ARG A 103 13.72 46.18 -13.95
CA ARG A 103 14.97 46.89 -14.30
C ARG A 103 14.88 47.59 -15.66
N THR A 104 14.27 46.97 -16.66
CA THR A 104 14.06 47.61 -17.97
C THR A 104 13.14 48.82 -17.87
N VAL A 105 12.07 48.74 -17.08
CA VAL A 105 11.16 49.87 -16.84
C VAL A 105 11.86 51.00 -16.10
N ASP A 106 12.66 50.69 -15.08
CA ASP A 106 13.42 51.69 -14.31
C ASP A 106 14.47 52.39 -15.18
N ASP A 107 15.20 51.66 -16.04
CA ASP A 107 16.13 52.24 -17.03
C ASP A 107 15.41 53.17 -18.01
N LEU A 108 14.30 52.70 -18.59
CA LEU A 108 13.53 53.48 -19.56
C LEU A 108 12.97 54.75 -18.91
N SER A 109 12.43 54.64 -17.69
CA SER A 109 11.93 55.76 -16.90
C SER A 109 13.05 56.75 -16.58
N GLY A 110 14.24 56.28 -16.17
CA GLY A 110 15.41 57.13 -15.92
C GLY A 110 15.87 57.89 -17.16
N ARG A 111 15.96 57.20 -18.32
CA ARG A 111 16.29 57.82 -19.61
C ARG A 111 15.23 58.84 -20.04
N LEU A 112 13.96 58.53 -19.82
CA LEU A 112 12.86 59.44 -20.14
C LEU A 112 12.76 60.62 -19.19
N ALA A 113 13.11 60.49 -17.91
CA ALA A 113 13.25 61.62 -17.01
C ALA A 113 14.42 62.53 -17.43
N ALA A 114 15.52 61.95 -17.93
CA ALA A 114 16.63 62.71 -18.48
C ALA A 114 16.29 63.43 -19.80
N GLN A 115 15.45 62.84 -20.66
CA GLN A 115 14.96 63.46 -21.91
C GLN A 115 13.70 64.34 -21.72
N GLY A 116 12.98 64.14 -20.62
CA GLY A 116 11.63 64.64 -20.32
C GLY A 116 11.59 66.04 -19.72
N ARG A 117 12.69 66.78 -19.72
CA ARG A 117 12.63 68.24 -19.64
C ARG A 117 11.89 68.86 -20.86
N SER A 118 11.44 68.05 -21.83
CA SER A 118 10.80 68.56 -23.05
C SER A 118 9.51 67.86 -23.56
N ASN A 119 9.08 66.64 -23.13
CA ASN A 119 7.93 65.95 -23.77
C ASN A 119 7.03 65.11 -22.81
N SER A 120 5.70 65.32 -22.84
CA SER A 120 4.72 64.76 -21.87
C SER A 120 4.18 63.36 -22.21
N CYS A 121 4.13 62.97 -23.48
CA CYS A 121 3.52 61.71 -23.93
C CYS A 121 4.29 60.48 -23.42
N THR A 122 5.61 60.61 -23.30
CA THR A 122 6.50 59.52 -22.88
C THR A 122 6.45 59.23 -21.38
N ALA A 123 6.14 60.24 -20.55
CA ALA A 123 5.91 60.04 -19.12
C ALA A 123 4.67 59.19 -18.84
N ALA A 124 3.60 59.35 -19.65
CA ALA A 124 2.39 58.55 -19.52
C ALA A 124 2.61 57.07 -19.88
N ALA A 125 3.41 56.78 -20.92
CA ALA A 125 3.77 55.43 -21.31
C ALA A 125 4.59 54.70 -20.23
N SER A 126 5.57 55.37 -19.62
CA SER A 126 6.34 54.82 -18.48
C SER A 126 5.46 54.52 -17.27
N ALA A 127 4.54 55.43 -16.93
CA ALA A 127 3.61 55.22 -15.81
C ALA A 127 2.68 54.01 -16.04
N ALA A 128 2.23 53.79 -17.28
CA ALA A 128 1.44 52.62 -17.64
C ALA A 128 2.24 51.31 -17.52
N ALA A 129 3.50 51.30 -17.95
CA ALA A 129 4.39 50.15 -17.82
C ALA A 129 4.67 49.79 -16.35
N SER A 130 4.95 50.78 -15.49
CA SER A 130 5.14 50.55 -14.05
C SER A 130 3.88 49.97 -13.39
N ARG A 131 2.69 50.44 -13.78
CA ARG A 131 1.42 49.88 -13.29
C ARG A 131 1.23 48.42 -13.71
N ALA A 132 1.57 48.07 -14.94
CA ALA A 132 1.49 46.69 -15.41
C ALA A 132 2.43 45.75 -14.63
N VAL A 133 3.66 46.19 -14.32
CA VAL A 133 4.62 45.42 -13.50
C VAL A 133 4.13 45.21 -12.08
N LEU A 134 3.50 46.22 -11.47
CA LEU A 134 2.92 46.11 -10.13
C LEU A 134 1.77 45.10 -10.09
N VAL A 135 0.90 45.12 -11.11
CA VAL A 135 -0.19 44.14 -11.23
C VAL A 135 0.35 42.72 -11.42
N LEU A 136 1.38 42.54 -12.27
CA LEU A 136 2.01 41.24 -12.47
C LEU A 136 2.63 40.70 -11.18
N SER A 137 3.30 41.57 -10.41
CA SER A 137 3.87 41.23 -9.10
C SER A 137 2.79 40.82 -8.09
N ASP A 138 1.63 41.49 -8.07
CA ASP A 138 0.51 41.12 -7.19
C ASP A 138 -0.08 39.75 -7.56
N VAL A 139 -0.22 39.48 -8.87
CA VAL A 139 -0.70 38.18 -9.38
C VAL A 139 0.26 37.05 -8.99
N LEU A 140 1.56 37.26 -9.14
CA LEU A 140 2.59 36.28 -8.71
C LEU A 140 2.50 36.01 -7.21
N LYS A 141 2.36 37.06 -6.40
CA LYS A 141 2.27 36.93 -4.94
C LYS A 141 1.02 36.15 -4.51
N ARG A 142 -0.12 36.38 -5.17
CA ARG A 142 -1.34 35.60 -4.94
C ARG A 142 -1.21 34.16 -5.42
N ALA A 143 -0.50 33.91 -6.51
CA ALA A 143 -0.25 32.55 -6.98
C ALA A 143 0.62 31.76 -5.99
N ASP A 144 1.69 32.38 -5.48
CA ASP A 144 2.53 31.79 -4.43
C ASP A 144 1.73 31.50 -3.14
N GLN A 145 0.88 32.43 -2.70
CA GLN A 145 0.00 32.20 -1.55
C GLN A 145 -0.96 31.04 -1.78
N ARG A 146 -1.56 30.95 -2.98
CA ARG A 146 -2.47 29.86 -3.32
C ARG A 146 -1.76 28.50 -3.36
N ALA A 147 -0.51 28.47 -3.80
CA ALA A 147 0.31 27.26 -3.76
C ALA A 147 0.61 26.84 -2.31
N ALA A 148 0.94 27.79 -1.43
CA ALA A 148 1.15 27.54 0.00
C ALA A 148 -0.13 27.05 0.69
N ASP A 149 -1.29 27.65 0.39
CA ASP A 149 -2.58 27.22 0.93
C ASP A 149 -2.95 25.80 0.45
N LEU A 150 -2.62 25.46 -0.80
CA LEU A 150 -2.81 24.11 -1.32
C LEU A 150 -1.92 23.09 -0.61
N ALA A 151 -0.65 23.45 -0.36
CA ALA A 151 0.28 22.62 0.40
C ALA A 151 -0.21 22.40 1.83
N ALA A 152 -0.62 23.46 2.53
CA ALA A 152 -1.18 23.35 3.88
C ALA A 152 -2.45 22.48 3.92
N THR A 153 -3.31 22.58 2.89
CA THR A 153 -4.50 21.72 2.77
C THR A 153 -4.12 20.26 2.53
N ALA A 154 -3.09 20.00 1.72
CA ALA A 154 -2.58 18.66 1.48
C ALA A 154 -1.96 18.07 2.76
N ASP A 155 -1.16 18.84 3.51
CA ASP A 155 -0.57 18.43 4.78
C ASP A 155 -1.65 18.12 5.83
N GLN A 156 -2.69 18.94 5.93
CA GLN A 156 -3.82 18.69 6.83
C GLN A 156 -4.60 17.43 6.44
N ARG A 157 -4.80 17.17 5.15
CA ARG A 157 -5.44 15.92 4.68
C ARG A 157 -4.56 14.71 4.99
N GLY A 158 -3.24 14.81 4.80
CA GLY A 158 -2.28 13.77 5.16
C GLY A 158 -2.32 13.46 6.66
N ALA A 159 -2.24 14.48 7.51
CA ALA A 159 -2.31 14.32 8.96
C ALA A 159 -3.64 13.68 9.43
N ARG A 160 -4.76 14.03 8.80
CA ARG A 160 -6.08 13.43 9.07
C ARG A 160 -6.20 11.99 8.57
N GLY A 161 -5.54 11.66 7.45
CA GLY A 161 -5.47 10.29 6.95
C GLY A 161 -4.74 9.37 7.94
N VAL A 162 -3.57 9.79 8.42
CA VAL A 162 -2.76 9.04 9.40
C VAL A 162 -3.50 8.84 10.73
N THR A 163 -4.26 9.83 11.19
CA THR A 163 -5.08 9.67 12.41
C THR A 163 -6.26 8.74 12.22
N GLY A 164 -6.83 8.65 11.01
CA GLY A 164 -7.86 7.66 10.67
C GLY A 164 -7.34 6.23 10.67
N GLU A 165 -6.16 6.00 10.09
CA GLU A 165 -5.50 4.68 10.10
C GLU A 165 -5.12 4.25 11.53
N GLN A 166 -4.56 5.16 12.33
CA GLN A 166 -4.23 4.89 13.74
C GLN A 166 -5.46 4.57 14.60
N ALA A 167 -6.60 5.19 14.31
CA ALA A 167 -7.85 4.87 15.01
C ALA A 167 -8.33 3.46 14.64
N TYR A 168 -8.21 3.06 13.36
CA TYR A 168 -8.61 1.72 12.91
C TYR A 168 -7.71 0.62 13.50
N ASP A 169 -6.39 0.82 13.50
CA ASP A 169 -5.41 -0.09 14.14
C ASP A 169 -5.65 -0.26 15.65
N ALA A 170 -6.22 0.76 16.31
CA ALA A 170 -6.56 0.70 17.73
C ALA A 170 -7.85 -0.06 18.04
N PHE A 171 -8.74 -0.26 17.05
CA PHE A 171 -9.95 -1.07 17.20
C PHE A 171 -9.72 -2.56 16.92
N ASP A 172 -8.66 -2.90 16.19
CA ASP A 172 -8.35 -4.28 15.77
C ASP A 172 -7.37 -5.00 16.71
N ARG A 173 -7.02 -4.39 17.85
CA ARG A 173 -6.14 -4.92 18.90
C ARG A 173 -6.89 -5.10 20.22
#